data_AF-A0A914N3L4-F1
#
_entry.id   AF-A0A914N3L4-F1
#
_cell.length_a   1.000
_cell.length_b   1.000
_cell.length_c   1.000
_cell.angle_alpha   90.00
_cell.angle_beta   90.00
_cell.angle_gamma   90.00
#
_symmetry.space_group_name_H-M   'P 1'
#
loop_
_entity.id
_entity.type
_entity.pdbx_description
1 polymer ?
#
loop_
_entity_poly.entity_id
_entity_poly.type
_entity_poly.pdbx_seq_one_letter_code
_entity_poly.pdbx_strand_id
1 'polypeptide(L)'
;MSPRIHYACGKPVVQSKLPNDNKKSLEMDEKILKYMCWNCEPLSLTERPGFKEMINYSFPNYQVKGRDFMTDLLNKKYTDCFNKLKTRLENKEISITIDTWSNKNGDKSFLSITVHWISDEYTREFALGSATPLDIFESHTGEYLKTKIEEFLEEFSISKENLHLVIRDAASVMRKAARLLGINSFDCFIHMLQLAIHDGLKLDEIKNSINSVKKIATHFDRSSNFRKIFYQIQEGRGDAKLGLLNDTPTRWNSTYLAIERVLVCKNVLAHVAIDYKDIFSSSAKFGRIGTCLFYVGRNL
;
A
#
# COMPACT_ATOMS: atom_id res chain seq x y z
N MET A 1 -71.81 24.26 19.07
CA MET A 1 -70.70 23.64 19.82
C MET A 1 -69.98 22.67 18.89
N SER A 2 -68.77 23.00 18.45
CA SER A 2 -68.00 22.16 17.52
C SER A 2 -67.35 20.99 18.25
N PRO A 3 -67.35 19.75 17.73
CA PRO A 3 -66.74 18.61 18.40
C PRO A 3 -65.21 18.68 18.28
N ARG A 4 -64.52 18.51 19.42
CA ARG A 4 -63.07 18.36 19.47
C ARG A 4 -62.68 17.03 18.83
N ILE A 5 -62.01 17.10 17.69
CA ILE A 5 -61.31 15.95 17.10
C ILE A 5 -60.05 15.72 17.94
N HIS A 6 -60.06 14.66 18.75
CA HIS A 6 -58.84 14.16 19.38
C HIS A 6 -57.99 13.48 18.30
N TYR A 7 -56.91 14.12 17.89
CA TYR A 7 -55.85 13.43 17.15
C TYR A 7 -55.16 12.45 18.11
N ALA A 8 -55.47 11.17 17.98
CA ALA A 8 -54.68 10.13 18.61
C ALA A 8 -53.27 10.18 18.00
N CYS A 9 -52.29 10.63 18.79
CA CYS A 9 -50.88 10.45 18.46
C CYS A 9 -50.62 8.94 18.42
N GLY A 10 -50.55 8.36 17.22
CA GLY A 10 -50.23 6.95 17.03
C GLY A 10 -48.88 6.67 17.70
N LYS A 11 -48.84 5.69 18.60
CA LYS A 11 -47.57 5.20 19.16
C LYS A 11 -46.63 4.88 18.00
N PRO A 12 -45.33 5.27 18.05
CA PRO A 12 -44.39 4.87 17.03
C PRO A 12 -44.44 3.35 16.91
N VAL A 13 -44.73 2.85 15.72
CA VAL A 13 -44.71 1.41 15.44
C VAL A 13 -43.25 0.99 15.54
N VAL A 14 -42.86 0.48 16.71
CA VAL A 14 -41.56 -0.18 16.90
C VAL A 14 -41.63 -1.43 16.05
N GLN A 15 -41.12 -1.34 14.84
CA GLN A 15 -41.03 -2.50 13.97
C GLN A 15 -40.11 -3.52 14.65
N SER A 16 -40.56 -4.78 14.72
CA SER A 16 -39.81 -5.85 15.38
C SER A 16 -38.48 -6.09 14.65
N LYS A 17 -37.41 -6.30 15.42
CA LYS A 17 -36.13 -6.70 14.85
C LYS A 17 -36.27 -8.04 14.12
N LEU A 18 -35.59 -8.17 12.98
CA LEU A 18 -35.49 -9.41 12.25
C LEU A 18 -34.75 -10.45 13.10
N PRO A 19 -35.21 -11.71 13.09
CA PRO A 19 -34.45 -12.84 13.63
C PRO A 19 -33.05 -12.93 13.00
N ASN A 20 -32.08 -13.47 13.75
CA ASN A 20 -30.70 -13.57 13.28
C ASN A 20 -30.53 -14.52 12.07
N ASP A 21 -31.40 -15.52 11.95
CA ASP A 21 -31.45 -16.48 10.85
C ASP A 21 -32.27 -15.97 9.65
N ASN A 22 -32.86 -14.77 9.75
CA ASN A 22 -33.57 -14.16 8.64
C ASN A 22 -32.62 -13.88 7.48
N LYS A 23 -33.00 -14.30 6.27
CA LYS A 23 -32.21 -14.11 5.03
C LYS A 23 -31.72 -12.67 4.84
N LYS A 24 -32.58 -11.66 5.07
CA LYS A 24 -32.18 -10.24 4.92
C LYS A 24 -31.20 -9.80 6.00
N SER A 25 -31.29 -10.34 7.22
CA SER A 25 -30.30 -10.07 8.28
C SER A 25 -28.95 -10.64 7.89
N LEU A 26 -28.90 -11.89 7.44
CA LEU A 26 -27.67 -12.55 7.01
C LEU A 26 -27.02 -11.83 5.81
N GLU A 27 -27.82 -11.43 4.82
CA GLU A 27 -27.34 -10.63 3.69
C GLU A 27 -26.74 -9.29 4.16
N MET A 28 -27.38 -8.61 5.13
CA MET A 28 -26.85 -7.37 5.69
C MET A 28 -25.53 -7.60 6.45
N ASP A 29 -25.44 -8.66 7.25
CA ASP A 29 -24.21 -9.05 7.96
C ASP A 29 -23.05 -9.23 6.97
N GLU A 30 -23.29 -9.94 5.86
CA GLU A 30 -22.28 -10.12 4.81
C GLU A 30 -21.90 -8.83 4.09
N LYS A 31 -22.85 -7.93 3.82
CA LYS A 31 -22.56 -6.63 3.17
C LYS A 31 -21.75 -5.72 4.09
N ILE A 32 -22.04 -5.70 5.38
CA ILE A 32 -21.28 -4.93 6.36
C ILE A 32 -19.85 -5.47 6.46
N LEU A 33 -19.68 -6.78 6.61
CA LEU A 33 -18.34 -7.38 6.64
C LEU A 33 -17.58 -7.09 5.34
N LYS A 34 -18.23 -7.22 4.18
CA LYS A 34 -17.62 -6.91 2.88
C LYS A 34 -17.16 -5.45 2.81
N TYR A 35 -17.97 -4.51 3.30
CA TYR A 35 -17.59 -3.11 3.41
C TYR A 35 -16.34 -2.94 4.28
N MET A 36 -16.28 -3.62 5.43
CA MET A 36 -15.11 -3.57 6.31
C MET A 36 -13.85 -4.08 5.61
N CYS A 37 -13.93 -5.23 4.95
CA CYS A 37 -12.80 -5.82 4.24
C CYS A 37 -12.30 -4.94 3.09
N TRP A 38 -13.21 -4.35 2.30
CA TRP A 38 -12.83 -3.48 1.18
C TRP A 38 -12.18 -2.18 1.60
N ASN A 39 -12.50 -1.67 2.78
CA ASN A 39 -11.99 -0.40 3.27
C ASN A 39 -10.94 -0.56 4.39
N CYS A 40 -10.55 -1.80 4.71
CA CYS A 40 -9.66 -2.11 5.83
C CYS A 40 -10.13 -1.51 7.17
N GLU A 41 -11.44 -1.51 7.41
CA GLU A 41 -12.03 -0.95 8.64
C GLU A 41 -11.88 -1.92 9.82
N PRO A 42 -11.76 -1.40 11.06
CA PRO A 42 -11.74 -2.25 12.23
C PRO A 42 -13.09 -2.95 12.43
N LEU A 43 -13.07 -4.21 12.87
CA LEU A 43 -14.29 -4.97 13.16
C LEU A 43 -15.15 -4.34 14.27
N SER A 44 -14.57 -3.48 15.12
CA SER A 44 -15.28 -2.68 16.11
C SER A 44 -16.05 -1.50 15.53
N LEU A 45 -15.98 -1.25 14.21
CA LEU A 45 -16.78 -0.22 13.54
C LEU A 45 -18.28 -0.37 13.85
N THR A 46 -18.78 -1.60 13.90
CA THR A 46 -20.20 -1.87 14.21
C THR A 46 -20.61 -1.54 15.62
N GLU A 47 -19.65 -1.35 16.52
CA GLU A 47 -19.91 -1.00 17.92
C GLU A 47 -20.03 0.50 18.14
N ARG A 48 -19.52 1.31 17.19
CA ARG A 48 -19.50 2.77 17.27
C ARG A 48 -20.92 3.35 17.29
N PRO A 49 -21.25 4.28 18.20
CA PRO A 49 -22.59 4.86 18.31
C PRO A 49 -23.12 5.45 16.99
N GLY A 50 -22.31 6.25 16.29
CA GLY A 50 -22.73 6.87 15.02
C GLY A 50 -22.99 5.86 13.90
N PHE A 51 -22.25 4.75 13.86
CA PHE A 51 -22.52 3.67 12.90
C PHE A 51 -23.86 2.99 13.22
N LYS A 52 -24.10 2.65 14.49
CA LYS A 52 -25.37 2.07 14.94
C LYS A 52 -26.56 2.99 14.65
N GLU A 53 -26.41 4.28 14.90
CA GLU A 53 -27.43 5.29 14.60
C GLU A 53 -27.78 5.32 13.11
N MET A 54 -26.77 5.44 12.24
CA MET A 54 -26.94 5.44 10.79
C MET A 54 -27.65 4.19 10.26
N ILE A 55 -27.23 3.00 10.73
CA ILE A 55 -27.83 1.74 10.31
C ILE A 55 -29.25 1.59 10.85
N ASN A 56 -29.51 1.97 12.11
CA ASN A 56 -30.85 1.91 12.69
C ASN A 56 -31.82 2.89 12.02
N TYR A 57 -31.35 4.05 11.55
CA TYR A 57 -32.17 4.98 10.78
C TYR A 57 -32.54 4.39 9.41
N SER A 58 -31.58 3.80 8.71
CA SER A 58 -31.77 3.29 7.34
C SER A 58 -32.49 1.94 7.33
N PHE A 59 -32.24 1.09 8.33
CA PHE A 59 -32.75 -0.27 8.44
C PHE A 59 -33.21 -0.56 9.88
N PRO A 60 -34.36 0.01 10.31
CA PRO A 60 -34.81 -0.05 11.71
C PRO A 60 -35.03 -1.48 12.22
N ASN A 61 -35.30 -2.45 11.34
CA ASN A 61 -35.54 -3.85 11.70
C ASN A 61 -34.27 -4.70 11.78
N TYR A 62 -33.14 -4.17 11.33
CA TYR A 62 -31.88 -4.91 11.40
C TYR A 62 -31.22 -4.70 12.77
N GLN A 63 -30.68 -5.78 13.34
CA GLN A 63 -29.92 -5.73 14.59
C GLN A 63 -28.43 -5.80 14.28
N VAL A 64 -27.75 -4.65 14.39
CA VAL A 64 -26.30 -4.53 14.17
C VAL A 64 -25.54 -5.48 15.10
N LYS A 65 -24.63 -6.28 14.53
CA LYS A 65 -23.81 -7.25 15.26
C LYS A 65 -22.52 -6.64 15.78
N GLY A 66 -22.09 -7.07 16.96
CA GLY A 66 -20.86 -6.60 17.59
C GLY A 66 -19.60 -7.17 16.94
N ARG A 67 -18.44 -6.77 17.49
CA ARG A 67 -17.11 -7.14 16.97
C ARG A 67 -16.88 -8.65 16.97
N ASP A 68 -17.33 -9.35 18.01
CA ASP A 68 -17.10 -10.80 18.14
C ASP A 68 -17.80 -11.57 17.02
N PHE A 69 -19.07 -11.26 16.76
CA PHE A 69 -19.81 -11.84 15.64
C PHE A 69 -19.14 -11.53 14.29
N MET A 70 -18.68 -10.29 14.08
CA MET A 70 -17.98 -9.92 12.85
C MET A 70 -16.64 -10.66 12.71
N THR A 71 -15.98 -10.99 13.82
CA THR A 71 -14.76 -11.80 13.85
C THR A 71 -15.06 -13.24 13.42
N ASP A 72 -16.11 -13.85 13.97
CA ASP A 72 -16.53 -15.20 13.60
C ASP A 72 -16.96 -15.28 12.12
N LEU A 73 -17.71 -14.27 11.65
CA LEU A 73 -18.11 -14.19 10.25
C LEU A 73 -16.90 -14.01 9.33
N LEU A 74 -15.92 -13.20 9.71
CA LEU A 74 -14.66 -13.04 8.97
C LEU A 74 -13.90 -14.37 8.88
N ASN A 75 -13.75 -15.07 10.00
CA ASN A 75 -13.09 -16.38 10.04
C ASN A 75 -13.79 -17.40 9.14
N LYS A 76 -15.14 -17.44 9.17
CA LYS A 76 -15.91 -18.29 8.26
C LYS A 76 -15.65 -17.94 6.79
N LYS A 77 -15.69 -16.64 6.44
CA LYS A 77 -15.41 -16.18 5.07
C LYS A 77 -13.97 -16.46 4.63
N TYR A 78 -13.02 -16.36 5.55
CA TYR A 78 -11.64 -16.76 5.31
C TYR A 78 -11.57 -18.25 4.94
N THR A 79 -12.15 -19.13 5.76
CA THR A 79 -12.18 -20.58 5.51
C THR A 79 -12.85 -20.92 4.18
N ASP A 80 -13.96 -20.26 3.84
CA ASP A 80 -14.64 -20.45 2.55
C ASP A 80 -13.73 -20.05 1.37
N CYS A 81 -13.02 -18.91 1.48
CA CYS A 81 -12.10 -18.43 0.45
C CYS A 81 -10.87 -19.33 0.33
N PHE A 82 -10.31 -19.76 1.46
CA PHE A 82 -9.19 -20.69 1.53
C PHE A 82 -9.53 -22.01 0.81
N ASN A 83 -10.66 -22.63 1.16
CA ASN A 83 -11.08 -23.89 0.55
C ASN A 83 -11.35 -23.72 -0.96
N LYS A 84 -11.97 -22.62 -1.38
CA LYS A 84 -12.16 -22.32 -2.82
C LYS A 84 -10.83 -22.19 -3.56
N LEU A 85 -9.85 -21.51 -2.97
CA LEU A 85 -8.53 -21.38 -3.58
C LEU A 85 -7.83 -22.73 -3.62
N LYS A 86 -7.85 -23.50 -2.53
CA LYS A 86 -7.29 -24.84 -2.46
C LYS A 86 -7.84 -25.74 -3.57
N THR A 87 -9.16 -25.80 -3.74
CA THR A 87 -9.79 -26.56 -4.83
C THR A 87 -9.36 -26.09 -6.23
N ARG A 88 -9.14 -24.78 -6.43
CA ARG A 88 -8.65 -24.27 -7.74
C ARG A 88 -7.21 -24.66 -8.04
N LEU A 89 -6.40 -24.93 -7.02
CA LEU A 89 -5.00 -25.31 -7.14
C LEU A 89 -4.80 -26.83 -7.16
N GLU A 90 -5.83 -27.62 -6.86
CA GLU A 90 -5.78 -29.08 -6.91
C GLU A 90 -5.33 -29.56 -8.29
N ASN A 91 -4.28 -30.39 -8.31
CA ASN A 91 -3.67 -30.95 -9.53
C ASN A 91 -3.16 -29.90 -10.54
N LYS A 92 -2.88 -28.67 -10.10
CA LYS A 92 -2.26 -27.63 -10.93
C LYS A 92 -0.75 -27.59 -10.69
N GLU A 93 0.00 -27.38 -11.77
CA GLU A 93 1.35 -26.84 -11.66
C GLU A 93 1.26 -25.34 -11.34
N ILE A 94 2.02 -24.90 -10.33
CA ILE A 94 1.97 -23.54 -9.83
C ILE A 94 3.36 -22.90 -9.82
N SER A 95 3.38 -21.57 -9.83
CA SER A 95 4.54 -20.77 -9.45
C SER A 95 4.16 -19.87 -8.28
N ILE A 96 5.13 -19.52 -7.44
CA ILE A 96 4.90 -18.60 -6.32
C ILE A 96 5.81 -17.39 -6.41
N THR A 97 5.30 -16.23 -6.03
CA THR A 97 6.10 -15.05 -5.71
C THR A 97 6.10 -14.88 -4.20
N ILE A 98 7.28 -14.72 -3.60
CA ILE A 98 7.43 -14.52 -2.16
C ILE A 98 8.01 -13.14 -1.89
N ASP A 99 7.50 -12.46 -0.87
CA ASP A 99 7.97 -11.15 -0.45
C ASP A 99 7.94 -11.04 1.08
N THR A 100 8.99 -10.47 1.66
CA THR A 100 9.02 -10.11 3.07
C THR A 100 8.94 -8.62 3.25
N TRP A 101 7.96 -8.19 4.04
CA TRP A 101 7.77 -6.79 4.34
C TRP A 101 7.48 -6.59 5.83
N SER A 102 7.90 -5.44 6.35
CA SER A 102 7.65 -5.05 7.72
C SER A 102 6.62 -3.93 7.78
N ASN A 103 5.88 -3.86 8.87
CA ASN A 103 5.03 -2.72 9.15
C ASN A 103 5.87 -1.43 9.34
N LYS A 104 5.21 -0.27 9.37
CA LYS A 104 5.89 1.04 9.46
C LYS A 104 6.82 1.19 10.66
N ASN A 105 6.50 0.51 11.76
CA ASN A 105 7.27 0.59 13.00
C ASN A 105 8.43 -0.42 13.01
N GLY A 106 8.47 -1.36 12.08
CA GLY A 106 9.50 -2.41 12.00
C GLY A 106 9.38 -3.49 13.08
N ASP A 107 8.35 -3.44 13.93
CA ASP A 107 8.13 -4.40 15.02
C ASP A 107 7.33 -5.62 14.57
N LYS A 108 6.78 -5.63 13.35
CA LYS A 108 6.14 -6.82 12.77
C LYS A 108 6.59 -7.01 11.34
N SER A 109 7.00 -8.23 11.02
CA SER A 109 7.34 -8.63 9.65
C SER A 109 6.40 -9.73 9.19
N PHE A 110 6.19 -9.80 7.88
CA PHE A 110 5.29 -10.75 7.25
C PHE A 110 5.98 -11.39 6.05
N LEU A 111 5.72 -12.67 5.82
CA LEU A 111 6.00 -13.35 4.56
C LEU A 111 4.70 -13.47 3.79
N SER A 112 4.65 -12.85 2.62
CA SER A 112 3.53 -12.97 1.68
C SER A 112 3.88 -13.95 0.58
N ILE A 113 2.99 -14.89 0.32
CA ILE A 113 3.09 -15.87 -0.76
C ILE A 113 1.90 -15.65 -1.67
N THR A 114 2.16 -15.24 -2.91
CA THR A 114 1.15 -15.18 -3.97
C THR A 114 1.37 -16.35 -4.91
N VAL A 115 0.31 -17.13 -5.13
CA VAL A 115 0.33 -18.27 -6.05
C VAL A 115 -0.16 -17.84 -7.42
N HIS A 116 0.45 -18.41 -8.46
CA HIS A 116 0.16 -18.15 -9.87
C HIS A 116 -0.01 -19.50 -10.56
N TRP A 117 -1.06 -19.64 -11.37
CA TRP A 117 -1.35 -20.85 -12.12
C TRP A 117 -2.02 -20.52 -13.45
N ILE A 118 -2.15 -21.53 -14.31
CA ILE A 118 -2.93 -21.44 -15.55
C ILE A 118 -4.28 -22.13 -15.31
N SER A 119 -5.37 -21.41 -15.56
CA SER A 119 -6.74 -21.93 -15.47
C SER A 119 -7.02 -22.96 -16.56
N ASP A 120 -8.16 -23.65 -16.45
CA ASP A 120 -8.63 -24.57 -17.49
C ASP A 120 -8.96 -23.86 -18.81
N GLU A 121 -9.22 -22.54 -18.75
CA GLU A 121 -9.41 -21.67 -19.91
C GLU A 121 -8.10 -21.10 -20.47
N TYR A 122 -6.94 -21.64 -20.06
CA TYR A 122 -5.60 -21.18 -20.47
C TYR A 122 -5.31 -19.71 -20.16
N THR A 123 -5.91 -19.19 -19.09
CA THR A 123 -5.64 -17.83 -18.61
C THR A 123 -4.76 -17.87 -17.37
N ARG A 124 -3.81 -16.93 -17.26
CA ARG A 124 -3.01 -16.80 -16.05
C ARG A 124 -3.86 -16.22 -14.94
N GLU A 125 -3.95 -16.95 -13.84
CA GLU A 125 -4.62 -16.53 -12.62
C GLU A 125 -3.61 -16.41 -11.47
N PHE A 126 -3.96 -15.60 -10.48
CA PHE A 126 -3.16 -15.45 -9.28
C PHE A 126 -4.04 -15.12 -8.07
N ALA A 127 -3.55 -15.48 -6.89
CA ALA A 127 -4.20 -15.17 -5.63
C ALA A 127 -3.16 -15.02 -4.53
N LEU A 128 -3.44 -14.17 -3.54
CA LEU A 128 -2.69 -14.17 -2.29
C LEU A 128 -3.00 -15.49 -1.58
N GLY A 129 -2.02 -16.38 -1.50
CA GLY A 129 -2.14 -17.67 -0.84
C GLY A 129 -1.97 -17.55 0.66
N SER A 130 -0.99 -16.74 1.10
CA SER A 130 -0.76 -16.49 2.52
C SER A 130 -0.08 -15.14 2.78
N ALA A 131 -0.32 -14.57 3.96
CA ALA A 131 0.40 -13.43 4.52
C ALA A 131 0.68 -13.71 6.01
N THR A 132 1.70 -14.51 6.28
CA THR A 132 2.00 -15.03 7.62
C THR A 132 2.91 -14.06 8.39
N PRO A 133 2.56 -13.68 9.63
CA PRO A 133 3.49 -12.97 10.51
C PRO A 133 4.75 -13.80 10.76
N LEU A 134 5.92 -13.19 10.63
CA LEU A 134 7.20 -13.76 11.00
C LEU A 134 7.51 -13.44 12.46
N ASP A 135 7.99 -14.44 13.20
CA ASP A 135 8.38 -14.25 14.60
C ASP A 135 9.53 -13.24 14.69
N ILE A 136 9.40 -12.27 15.57
CA ILE A 136 10.37 -11.21 15.80
C ILE A 136 11.58 -11.74 16.58
N PHE A 137 11.39 -12.82 17.35
CA PHE A 137 12.41 -13.43 18.19
C PHE A 137 13.25 -14.48 17.44
N GLU A 138 12.76 -14.96 16.30
CA GLU A 138 13.55 -15.82 15.43
C GLU A 138 14.39 -14.99 14.47
N SER A 139 15.65 -15.40 14.28
CA SER A 139 16.43 -14.87 13.16
C SER A 139 15.74 -15.31 11.88
N HIS A 140 15.30 -14.35 11.04
CA HIS A 140 14.69 -14.58 9.71
C HIS A 140 15.71 -15.18 8.73
N THR A 141 16.21 -16.35 9.08
CA THR A 141 17.19 -17.13 8.35
C THR A 141 16.54 -17.73 7.11
N GLY A 142 17.36 -18.13 6.15
CA GLY A 142 16.86 -18.87 4.98
C GLY A 142 16.16 -20.18 5.39
N GLU A 143 16.62 -20.83 6.47
CA GLU A 143 16.00 -22.02 7.04
C GLU A 143 14.59 -21.74 7.55
N TYR A 144 14.40 -20.67 8.32
CA TYR A 144 13.09 -20.29 8.82
C TYR A 144 12.09 -19.99 7.70
N LEU A 145 12.51 -19.19 6.70
CA LEU A 145 11.67 -18.87 5.55
C LEU A 145 11.35 -20.12 4.73
N LYS A 146 12.30 -21.05 4.58
CA LYS A 146 12.08 -22.34 3.92
C LYS A 146 11.00 -23.15 4.65
N THR A 147 11.04 -23.23 5.98
CA THR A 147 9.99 -23.88 6.78
C THR A 147 8.63 -23.22 6.55
N LYS A 148 8.55 -21.89 6.53
CA LYS A 148 7.29 -21.19 6.25
C LYS A 148 6.73 -21.44 4.84
N ILE A 149 7.59 -21.60 3.85
CA ILE A 149 7.17 -22.00 2.50
C ILE A 149 6.69 -23.46 2.49
N GLU A 150 7.36 -24.36 3.22
CA GLU A 150 6.94 -25.77 3.34
C GLU A 150 5.58 -25.91 4.05
N GLU A 151 5.36 -25.17 5.15
CA GLU A 151 4.07 -25.08 5.85
C GLU A 151 2.94 -24.65 4.89
N PHE A 152 3.19 -23.62 4.07
CA PHE A 152 2.24 -23.15 3.07
C PHE A 152 1.90 -24.25 2.03
N LEU A 153 2.91 -24.94 1.51
CA LEU A 153 2.70 -26.03 0.55
C LEU A 153 1.89 -27.17 1.16
N GLU A 154 2.16 -27.52 2.42
CA GLU A 154 1.43 -28.54 3.16
C GLU A 154 -0.04 -28.14 3.39
N GLU A 155 -0.29 -26.90 3.82
CA GLU A 155 -1.63 -26.36 4.08
C GLU A 155 -2.52 -26.43 2.81
N PHE A 156 -1.95 -26.08 1.67
CA PHE A 156 -2.62 -26.17 0.36
C PHE A 156 -2.56 -27.56 -0.27
N SER A 157 -1.86 -28.53 0.34
CA SER A 157 -1.66 -29.89 -0.19
C SER A 157 -1.02 -29.89 -1.59
N ILE A 158 -0.03 -29.02 -1.79
CA ILE A 158 0.72 -28.85 -3.04
C ILE A 158 2.04 -29.62 -2.91
N SER A 159 2.22 -30.60 -3.80
CA SER A 159 3.49 -31.34 -3.88
C SER A 159 4.61 -30.45 -4.40
N LYS A 160 5.85 -30.70 -3.98
CA LYS A 160 7.03 -29.93 -4.43
C LYS A 160 7.24 -30.03 -5.94
N GLU A 161 6.88 -31.16 -6.55
CA GLU A 161 6.96 -31.41 -7.99
C GLU A 161 6.00 -30.52 -8.78
N ASN A 162 4.89 -30.11 -8.17
CA ASN A 162 3.93 -29.18 -8.77
C ASN A 162 4.33 -27.71 -8.58
N LEU A 163 5.41 -27.43 -7.82
CA LEU A 163 5.96 -26.10 -7.68
C LEU A 163 7.03 -25.87 -8.74
N HIS A 164 6.63 -25.27 -9.86
CA HIS A 164 7.49 -25.02 -11.01
C HIS A 164 8.60 -24.00 -10.70
N LEU A 165 8.25 -22.89 -10.04
CA LEU A 165 9.15 -21.75 -9.88
C LEU A 165 8.82 -20.90 -8.66
N VAL A 166 9.88 -20.39 -8.00
CA VAL A 166 9.80 -19.37 -6.95
C VAL A 166 10.41 -18.05 -7.42
N ILE A 167 9.64 -16.97 -7.43
CA ILE A 167 10.13 -15.61 -7.70
C ILE A 167 10.43 -14.89 -6.38
N ARG A 168 11.72 -14.57 -6.23
CA ARG A 168 12.47 -13.92 -5.15
C ARG A 168 12.35 -12.40 -5.04
N ASP A 169 12.49 -11.76 -3.89
CA ASP A 169 13.35 -10.57 -3.87
C ASP A 169 14.83 -11.00 -4.00
N ALA A 170 15.77 -10.06 -4.18
CA ALA A 170 17.18 -10.40 -4.32
C ALA A 170 17.93 -10.64 -3.00
N ALA A 171 17.25 -10.61 -1.86
CA ALA A 171 17.88 -10.72 -0.55
C ALA A 171 18.59 -12.08 -0.38
N SER A 172 19.74 -12.05 0.29
CA SER A 172 20.57 -13.25 0.50
C SER A 172 19.82 -14.35 1.27
N VAL A 173 18.97 -13.97 2.23
CA VAL A 173 18.13 -14.89 3.01
C VAL A 173 17.07 -15.58 2.14
N MET A 174 16.44 -14.85 1.21
CA MET A 174 15.48 -15.41 0.25
C MET A 174 16.14 -16.37 -0.73
N ARG A 175 17.33 -15.99 -1.25
CA ARG A 175 18.14 -16.88 -2.11
C ARG A 175 18.53 -18.16 -1.36
N LYS A 176 18.89 -18.05 -0.08
CA LYS A 176 19.22 -19.20 0.77
C LYS A 176 18.00 -20.09 0.98
N ALA A 177 16.82 -19.53 1.30
CA ALA A 177 15.58 -20.27 1.49
C ALA A 177 15.21 -21.09 0.24
N ALA A 178 15.19 -20.45 -0.94
CA ALA A 178 14.87 -21.13 -2.18
C ALA A 178 15.89 -22.23 -2.54
N ARG A 179 17.19 -21.98 -2.31
CA ARG A 179 18.24 -23.00 -2.50
C ARG A 179 18.03 -24.21 -1.58
N LEU A 180 17.68 -23.98 -0.31
CA LEU A 180 17.39 -25.04 0.66
C LEU A 180 16.10 -25.79 0.34
N LEU A 181 15.13 -25.13 -0.30
CA LEU A 181 13.88 -25.75 -0.74
C LEU A 181 14.13 -26.74 -1.90
N GLY A 182 15.20 -26.53 -2.67
CA GLY A 182 15.57 -27.38 -3.81
C GLY A 182 14.75 -27.09 -5.07
N ILE A 183 14.14 -25.91 -5.17
CA ILE A 183 13.25 -25.51 -6.27
C ILE A 183 13.91 -24.42 -7.11
N ASN A 184 13.64 -24.42 -8.41
CA ASN A 184 14.08 -23.37 -9.30
C ASN A 184 13.59 -22.01 -8.80
N SER A 185 14.48 -21.01 -8.77
CA SER A 185 14.11 -19.67 -8.34
C SER A 185 14.86 -18.58 -9.08
N PHE A 186 14.19 -17.46 -9.30
CA PHE A 186 14.76 -16.27 -9.91
C PHE A 186 14.57 -15.04 -9.04
N ASP A 187 15.47 -14.08 -9.22
CA ASP A 187 15.27 -12.74 -8.69
C ASP A 187 14.08 -12.06 -9.38
N CYS A 188 13.28 -11.33 -8.62
CA CYS A 188 12.25 -10.45 -9.16
C CYS A 188 12.91 -9.44 -10.10
N PHE A 189 12.48 -9.44 -11.35
CA PHE A 189 12.99 -8.54 -12.37
C PHE A 189 12.88 -7.07 -11.97
N ILE A 190 11.75 -6.68 -11.35
CA ILE A 190 11.53 -5.30 -10.89
C ILE A 190 12.52 -4.93 -9.79
N HIS A 191 12.81 -5.85 -8.87
CA HIS A 191 13.79 -5.63 -7.82
C HIS A 191 15.22 -5.53 -8.41
N MET A 192 15.57 -6.38 -9.38
CA MET A 192 16.86 -6.32 -10.08
C MET A 192 17.04 -5.01 -10.85
N LEU A 193 15.99 -4.57 -11.57
CA LEU A 193 15.99 -3.29 -12.26
C LEU A 193 16.15 -2.14 -11.26
N GLN A 194 15.45 -2.20 -10.13
CA GLN A 194 15.59 -1.22 -9.06
C GLN A 194 17.03 -1.18 -8.51
N LEU A 195 17.67 -2.33 -8.27
CA LEU A 195 19.06 -2.39 -7.83
C LEU A 195 20.01 -1.77 -8.86
N ALA A 196 19.84 -2.11 -10.15
CA ALA A 196 20.64 -1.54 -11.23
C ALA A 196 20.49 -0.02 -11.32
N ILE A 197 19.26 0.49 -11.20
CA ILE A 197 18.99 1.93 -11.13
C ILE A 197 19.71 2.54 -9.93
N HIS A 198 19.54 1.99 -8.72
CA HIS A 198 20.18 2.51 -7.51
C HIS A 198 21.70 2.54 -7.61
N ASP A 199 22.31 1.54 -8.25
CA ASP A 199 23.74 1.52 -8.49
C ASP A 199 24.16 2.61 -9.49
N GLY A 200 23.40 2.82 -10.56
CA GLY A 200 23.60 3.95 -11.47
C GLY A 200 23.47 5.30 -10.77
N LEU A 201 22.50 5.47 -9.86
CA LEU A 201 22.32 6.71 -9.11
C LEU A 201 23.46 7.02 -8.11
N LYS A 202 24.33 6.03 -7.81
CA LYS A 202 25.51 6.22 -6.95
C LYS A 202 26.71 6.80 -7.69
N LEU A 203 26.72 6.81 -9.02
CA LEU A 203 27.80 7.45 -9.82
C LEU A 203 27.96 8.90 -9.41
N ASP A 204 29.21 9.36 -9.23
CA ASP A 204 29.49 10.64 -8.58
C ASP A 204 28.86 11.83 -9.31
N GLU A 205 28.85 11.85 -10.63
CA GLU A 205 28.23 12.91 -11.43
C GLU A 205 26.71 12.98 -11.18
N ILE A 206 26.04 11.82 -11.11
CA ILE A 206 24.60 11.71 -10.92
C ILE A 206 24.22 12.02 -9.46
N LYS A 207 24.94 11.41 -8.51
CA LYS A 207 24.75 11.59 -7.08
C LYS A 207 24.88 13.06 -6.67
N ASN A 208 25.83 13.80 -7.25
CA ASN A 208 25.99 15.24 -7.00
C ASN A 208 24.78 16.06 -7.49
N SER A 209 24.23 15.70 -8.64
CA SER A 209 23.02 16.32 -9.20
C SER A 209 21.79 16.03 -8.33
N ILE A 210 21.59 14.78 -7.92
CA ILE A 210 20.52 14.37 -7.00
C ILE A 210 20.62 15.11 -5.65
N ASN A 211 21.82 15.22 -5.10
CA ASN A 211 22.05 15.95 -3.85
C ASN A 211 21.69 17.44 -3.97
N SER A 212 21.86 18.02 -5.16
CA SER A 212 21.45 19.40 -5.44
C SER A 212 19.94 19.53 -5.47
N VAL A 213 19.25 18.63 -6.17
CA VAL A 213 17.78 18.53 -6.19
C VAL A 213 17.22 18.37 -4.76
N LYS A 214 17.78 17.44 -3.97
CA LYS A 214 17.42 17.22 -2.56
C LYS A 214 17.54 18.49 -1.72
N LYS A 215 18.65 19.22 -1.85
CA LYS A 215 18.88 20.47 -1.11
C LYS A 215 17.84 21.53 -1.43
N ILE A 216 17.52 21.70 -2.72
CA ILE A 216 16.47 22.63 -3.16
C ILE A 216 15.13 22.19 -2.54
N ALA A 217 14.69 20.96 -2.79
CA ALA A 217 13.40 20.46 -2.29
C ALA A 217 13.27 20.59 -0.76
N THR A 218 14.32 20.21 -0.02
CA THR A 218 14.34 20.29 1.45
C THR A 218 14.28 21.73 1.96
N HIS A 219 14.95 22.68 1.27
CA HIS A 219 14.92 24.08 1.67
C HIS A 219 13.51 24.67 1.55
N PHE A 220 12.83 24.42 0.42
CA PHE A 220 11.46 24.87 0.22
C PHE A 220 10.51 24.17 1.19
N ASP A 221 10.68 22.88 1.45
CA ASP A 221 9.85 22.16 2.42
C ASP A 221 9.95 22.75 3.84
N ARG A 222 11.15 23.16 4.26
CA ARG A 222 11.38 23.73 5.60
C ARG A 222 11.00 25.20 5.72
N SER A 223 11.04 25.98 4.65
CA SER A 223 10.75 27.42 4.69
C SER A 223 9.34 27.74 4.19
N SER A 224 8.46 28.09 5.13
CA SER A 224 7.10 28.57 4.80
C SER A 224 7.12 29.86 3.97
N ASN A 225 8.07 30.76 4.22
CA ASN A 225 8.21 32.01 3.48
C ASN A 225 8.62 31.76 2.02
N PHE A 226 9.62 30.91 1.78
CA PHE A 226 10.02 30.57 0.40
C PHE A 226 8.92 29.85 -0.37
N ARG A 227 8.14 28.97 0.28
CA ARG A 227 6.97 28.35 -0.37
C ARG A 227 5.93 29.38 -0.79
N LYS A 228 5.66 30.39 0.03
CA LYS A 228 4.73 31.47 -0.31
C LYS A 228 5.22 32.25 -1.53
N ILE A 229 6.47 32.68 -1.51
CA ILE A 229 7.11 33.40 -2.63
C ILE A 229 7.04 32.56 -3.92
N PHE A 230 7.41 31.28 -3.82
CA PHE A 230 7.38 30.36 -4.95
C PHE A 230 5.99 30.24 -5.58
N TYR A 231 4.95 30.11 -4.75
CA TYR A 231 3.57 30.04 -5.24
C TYR A 231 3.08 31.37 -5.83
N GLN A 232 3.50 32.51 -5.29
CA GLN A 232 3.18 33.83 -5.86
C GLN A 232 3.81 34.01 -7.23
N ILE A 233 5.06 33.57 -7.42
CA ILE A 233 5.73 33.63 -8.72
C ILE A 233 5.06 32.69 -9.72
N GLN A 234 4.64 31.48 -9.29
CA GLN A 234 3.87 30.57 -10.15
C GLN A 234 2.56 31.23 -10.61
N GLU A 235 1.80 31.82 -9.68
CA GLU A 235 0.53 32.50 -9.96
C GLU A 235 0.72 33.68 -10.93
N GLY A 236 1.70 34.55 -10.68
CA GLY A 236 1.99 35.70 -11.54
C GLY A 236 2.44 35.32 -12.96
N ARG A 237 2.98 34.12 -13.14
CA ARG A 237 3.38 33.57 -14.45
C ARG A 237 2.28 32.77 -15.15
N GLY A 238 1.17 32.50 -14.46
CA GLY A 238 0.14 31.56 -14.92
C GLY A 238 0.57 30.09 -14.89
N ASP A 239 1.63 29.76 -14.16
CA ASP A 239 2.12 28.38 -14.00
C ASP A 239 1.24 27.60 -13.01
N ALA A 240 1.20 26.27 -13.15
CA ALA A 240 0.50 25.42 -12.20
C ALA A 240 1.13 25.53 -10.79
N LYS A 241 0.28 25.66 -9.77
CA LYS A 241 0.70 25.73 -8.36
C LYS A 241 1.21 24.36 -7.87
N LEU A 242 2.51 24.14 -7.99
CA LEU A 242 3.17 22.87 -7.70
C LEU A 242 4.24 23.06 -6.62
N GLY A 243 4.16 22.30 -5.53
CA GLY A 243 5.25 22.21 -4.54
C GLY A 243 6.42 21.37 -5.05
N LEU A 244 7.61 21.51 -4.45
CA LEU A 244 8.72 20.60 -4.74
C LEU A 244 8.56 19.26 -4.01
N LEU A 245 9.07 18.19 -4.61
CA LEU A 245 9.01 16.84 -4.05
C LEU A 245 10.37 16.46 -3.47
N ASN A 246 10.37 15.89 -2.26
CA ASN A 246 11.58 15.33 -1.67
C ASN A 246 11.82 13.91 -2.17
N ASP A 247 13.09 13.56 -2.38
CA ASP A 247 13.50 12.20 -2.68
C ASP A 247 13.51 11.35 -1.38
N THR A 248 12.73 10.27 -1.37
CA THR A 248 12.54 9.37 -0.24
C THR A 248 13.05 7.96 -0.60
N PRO A 249 14.14 7.47 0.01
CA PRO A 249 14.75 6.18 -0.35
C PRO A 249 13.79 4.98 -0.30
N THR A 250 12.70 5.07 0.47
CA THR A 250 11.69 4.03 0.62
C THR A 250 10.73 3.90 -0.57
N ARG A 251 10.76 4.81 -1.55
CA ARG A 251 9.95 4.73 -2.78
C ARG A 251 10.86 4.80 -3.99
N TRP A 252 10.94 3.72 -4.74
CA TRP A 252 11.85 3.56 -5.88
C TRP A 252 11.77 4.67 -6.96
N ASN A 253 10.63 5.34 -7.10
CA ASN A 253 10.42 6.41 -8.08
C ASN A 253 10.59 7.84 -7.52
N SER A 254 10.91 8.02 -6.23
CA SER A 254 10.96 9.36 -5.63
C SER A 254 12.08 10.23 -6.20
N THR A 255 13.22 9.63 -6.56
CA THR A 255 14.33 10.38 -7.16
C THR A 255 13.91 10.94 -8.51
N TYR A 256 13.27 10.11 -9.35
CA TYR A 256 12.72 10.52 -10.63
C TYR A 256 11.71 11.67 -10.45
N LEU A 257 10.73 11.49 -9.56
CA LEU A 257 9.69 12.51 -9.32
C LEU A 257 10.25 13.82 -8.76
N ALA A 258 11.28 13.75 -7.91
CA ALA A 258 11.95 14.95 -7.38
C ALA A 258 12.70 15.71 -8.49
N ILE A 259 13.43 15.00 -9.35
CA ILE A 259 14.13 15.59 -10.50
C ILE A 259 13.11 16.19 -11.47
N GLU A 260 12.12 15.42 -11.90
CA GLU A 260 11.05 15.87 -12.80
C GLU A 260 10.35 17.12 -12.26
N ARG A 261 10.00 17.14 -10.97
CA ARG A 261 9.36 18.31 -10.35
C ARG A 261 10.27 19.54 -10.37
N VAL A 262 11.56 19.39 -10.10
CA VAL A 262 12.52 20.51 -10.18
C VAL A 262 12.65 21.00 -11.62
N LEU A 263 12.65 20.11 -12.62
CA LEU A 263 12.70 20.47 -14.04
C LEU A 263 11.46 21.24 -14.49
N VAL A 264 10.26 20.79 -14.10
CA VAL A 264 9.00 21.49 -14.37
C VAL A 264 9.01 22.89 -13.76
N CYS A 265 9.51 23.01 -12.54
CA CYS A 265 9.58 24.29 -11.84
C CYS A 265 10.81 25.13 -12.16
N LYS A 266 11.67 24.73 -13.13
CA LYS A 266 13.00 25.34 -13.34
C LYS A 266 12.96 26.86 -13.55
N ASN A 267 11.99 27.35 -14.31
CA ASN A 267 11.88 28.77 -14.64
C ASN A 267 11.45 29.61 -13.42
N VAL A 268 10.55 29.06 -12.61
CA VAL A 268 10.11 29.66 -11.35
C VAL A 268 11.27 29.66 -10.34
N LEU A 269 12.02 28.56 -10.26
CA LEU A 269 13.20 28.45 -9.41
C LEU A 269 14.29 29.45 -9.83
N ALA A 270 14.46 29.68 -11.13
CA ALA A 270 15.37 30.70 -11.64
C ALA A 270 14.93 32.12 -11.23
N HIS A 271 13.64 32.44 -11.30
CA HIS A 271 13.11 33.72 -10.81
C HIS A 271 13.36 33.89 -9.30
N VAL A 272 13.06 32.88 -8.48
CA VAL A 272 13.35 32.91 -7.03
C VAL A 272 14.85 33.13 -6.76
N ALA A 273 15.73 32.51 -7.55
CA ALA A 273 17.18 32.66 -7.37
C ALA A 273 17.69 34.07 -7.72
N ILE A 274 17.04 34.77 -8.66
CA ILE A 274 17.39 36.14 -9.04
C ILE A 274 16.94 37.12 -7.95
N ASP A 275 15.70 37.01 -7.50
CA ASP A 275 15.07 37.98 -6.58
C ASP A 275 15.55 37.83 -5.12
N TYR A 276 16.11 36.67 -4.76
CA TYR A 276 16.56 36.35 -3.40
C TYR A 276 18.05 35.96 -3.33
N LYS A 277 18.89 36.61 -4.15
CA LYS A 277 20.34 36.37 -4.27
C LYS A 277 21.07 36.21 -2.93
N ASP A 278 20.72 37.00 -1.91
CA ASP A 278 21.39 37.01 -0.59
C ASP A 278 21.24 35.69 0.20
N ILE A 279 20.16 34.96 -0.07
CA ILE A 279 19.88 33.66 0.55
C ILE A 279 20.59 32.53 -0.22
N PHE A 280 20.86 32.74 -1.52
CA PHE A 280 21.62 31.82 -2.36
C PHE A 280 23.14 32.06 -2.32
N SER A 281 23.60 33.26 -1.98
CA SER A 281 25.03 33.63 -1.91
C SER A 281 25.67 33.37 -0.53
N SER A 282 24.89 33.35 0.54
CA SER A 282 25.37 33.18 1.92
C SER A 282 25.71 31.74 2.34
N SER A 283 25.55 30.76 1.44
CA SER A 283 26.11 29.43 1.68
C SER A 283 26.96 28.99 0.50
N ALA A 284 28.18 28.56 0.77
CA ALA A 284 29.09 27.92 -0.20
C ALA A 284 28.48 26.69 -0.92
N LYS A 285 27.24 26.29 -0.58
CA LYS A 285 26.47 25.17 -1.12
C LYS A 285 25.63 25.50 -2.37
N PHE A 286 25.32 26.77 -2.67
CA PHE A 286 24.40 27.12 -3.79
C PHE A 286 25.06 27.68 -5.05
N GLY A 287 26.35 28.08 -5.03
CA GLY A 287 27.10 28.38 -6.25
C GLY A 287 27.12 27.20 -7.24
N ARG A 288 27.07 25.96 -6.73
CA ARG A 288 26.92 24.74 -7.53
C ARG A 288 25.50 24.49 -8.03
N ILE A 289 24.46 25.05 -7.41
CA ILE A 289 23.05 24.89 -7.83
C ILE A 289 22.70 25.83 -8.98
N GLY A 290 23.20 27.07 -8.98
CA GLY A 290 23.17 27.94 -10.16
C GLY A 290 23.90 27.31 -11.35
N THR A 291 25.03 26.64 -11.09
CA THR A 291 25.76 25.86 -12.11
C THR A 291 25.00 24.60 -12.56
N CYS A 292 24.28 23.90 -11.66
CA CYS A 292 23.43 22.76 -12.00
C CYS A 292 22.21 23.15 -12.85
N LEU A 293 21.53 24.26 -12.52
CA LEU A 293 20.44 24.80 -13.35
C LEU A 293 20.95 25.21 -14.75
N PHE A 294 22.19 25.71 -14.85
CA PHE A 294 22.87 26.03 -16.11
C PHE A 294 23.27 24.77 -16.92
N TYR A 295 23.70 23.69 -16.26
CA TYR A 295 24.10 22.43 -16.90
C TYR A 295 22.91 21.61 -17.41
N VAL A 296 21.83 21.57 -16.64
CA VAL A 296 20.57 20.90 -17.02
C VAL A 296 19.89 21.62 -18.20
N GLY A 297 20.10 22.92 -18.35
CA GLY A 297 19.62 23.70 -19.51
C GLY A 297 20.46 23.55 -20.79
N ARG A 298 21.62 22.85 -20.76
CA ARG A 298 22.51 22.69 -21.92
C ARG A 298 22.65 21.27 -22.45
N ASN A 299 22.21 20.25 -21.71
CA ASN A 299 22.36 18.83 -22.09
C ASN A 299 21.04 18.04 -22.08
N LEU A 300 19.91 18.71 -22.32
CA LEU A 300 18.65 18.11 -22.78
C LEU A 300 18.13 18.93 -23.96
#